data_AF-A0A2I6QH68-F1
#
_entry.id   AF-A0A2I6QH68-F1
#
_cell.length_a   1.000
_cell.length_b   1.000
_cell.length_c   1.000
_cell.angle_alpha   90.00
_cell.angle_beta   90.00
_cell.angle_gamma   90.00
#
_symmetry.space_group_name_H-M   'P 1'
#
loop_
_entity.id
_entity.type
_entity.pdbx_description
1 polymer ?
#
loop_
_entity_poly.entity_id
_entity_poly.type
_entity_poly.pdbx_seq_one_letter_code
_entity_poly.pdbx_strand_id
1 'polypeptide(L)'
;MLPFNVKHCTSQGDRDGAKLSIFVGRKNDTPLASAYRLDFDYRVVSRADDYLQIVLTCGNGPLGTRDYRIVLELTPIEGNRTFLHLAYAYGYGTMSKVAMQAYLSTLGASKVGFTMEGEDLVHGMRGVMERNTMRYYLAVEAYLASVGTPQDARTSKRLNDWFSAQSRYPRQLGEDVSRAEYLAMKQKEYARVASARLADGS
;
A
#
# COMPACT_ATOMS: atom_id res chain seq x y z
N MET A 1 -5.15 -1.91 -5.48
CA MET A 1 -4.82 -0.47 -5.50
C MET A 1 -5.80 0.25 -4.59
N LEU A 2 -5.45 0.51 -3.32
CA LEU A 2 -6.33 1.18 -2.35
C LEU A 2 -5.72 2.47 -1.81
N PRO A 3 -4.47 2.50 -1.33
CA PRO A 3 -3.87 3.74 -0.83
C PRO A 3 -3.90 4.89 -1.85
N PHE A 4 -4.11 6.12 -1.37
CA PHE A 4 -4.23 7.33 -2.21
C PHE A 4 -3.12 7.44 -3.25
N ASN A 5 -1.88 7.13 -2.85
CA ASN A 5 -0.68 7.30 -3.66
C ASN A 5 -0.41 6.15 -4.64
N VAL A 6 -1.05 4.99 -4.52
CA VAL A 6 -0.87 3.89 -5.49
C VAL A 6 -1.76 4.13 -6.69
N LYS A 7 -1.16 4.44 -7.85
CA LYS A 7 -1.85 4.88 -9.08
C LYS A 7 -2.09 3.76 -10.08
N HIS A 8 -1.21 2.77 -10.06
CA HIS A 8 -1.30 1.62 -10.93
C HIS A 8 -0.52 0.46 -10.33
N CYS A 9 -0.94 -0.76 -10.66
CA CYS A 9 -0.24 -1.97 -10.30
C CYS A 9 -0.49 -2.99 -11.41
N THR A 10 0.59 -3.49 -12.00
CA THR A 10 0.56 -4.59 -12.97
C THR A 10 1.42 -5.73 -12.46
N SER A 11 1.10 -6.93 -12.92
CA SER A 11 1.80 -8.16 -12.58
C SER A 11 2.12 -8.91 -13.86
N GLN A 12 3.37 -9.35 -14.01
CA GLN A 12 3.81 -10.20 -15.12
C GLN A 12 4.53 -11.42 -14.55
N GLY A 13 4.04 -12.61 -14.86
CA GLY A 13 4.51 -13.88 -14.29
C GLY A 13 3.35 -14.73 -13.81
N ASP A 14 3.63 -15.65 -12.89
CA ASP A 14 2.66 -16.61 -12.37
C ASP A 14 2.49 -16.49 -10.84
N ARG A 15 1.86 -17.50 -10.24
CA ARG A 15 1.53 -17.54 -8.82
C ARG A 15 2.73 -17.78 -7.90
N ASP A 16 3.85 -18.26 -8.44
CA ASP A 16 5.05 -18.67 -7.71
C ASP A 16 6.21 -17.68 -7.92
N GLY A 17 6.23 -16.98 -9.07
CA GLY A 17 7.16 -15.89 -9.35
C GLY A 17 6.59 -14.85 -10.33
N ALA A 18 6.72 -13.55 -9.99
CA ALA A 18 6.23 -12.47 -10.83
C ALA A 18 7.03 -11.18 -10.65
N LYS A 19 7.01 -10.32 -11.66
CA LYS A 19 7.36 -8.90 -11.54
C LYS A 19 6.09 -8.11 -11.27
N LEU A 20 6.10 -7.33 -10.19
CA LEU A 20 5.01 -6.43 -9.81
C LEU A 20 5.46 -4.98 -10.00
N SER A 21 4.90 -4.31 -11.00
CA SER A 21 5.18 -2.89 -11.25
C SER A 21 4.14 -2.02 -10.58
N ILE A 22 4.55 -1.28 -9.54
CA ILE A 22 3.70 -0.39 -8.76
C ILE A 22 4.05 1.05 -9.10
N PHE A 23 3.05 1.86 -9.42
CA PHE A 23 3.23 3.29 -9.68
C PHE A 23 2.74 4.09 -8.47
N VAL A 24 3.65 4.85 -7.85
CA VAL A 24 3.42 5.64 -6.65
C VAL A 24 3.49 7.13 -7.00
N GLY A 25 2.36 7.82 -6.87
CA GLY A 25 2.19 9.24 -7.14
C GLY A 25 1.82 10.05 -5.90
N ARG A 26 1.24 11.23 -6.13
CA ARG A 26 0.70 12.08 -5.05
C ARG A 26 -0.64 11.52 -4.55
N LYS A 27 -1.20 12.10 -3.49
CA LYS A 27 -2.52 11.69 -2.97
C LYS A 27 -3.67 11.98 -3.93
N ASN A 28 -3.57 13.06 -4.71
CA ASN A 28 -4.51 13.44 -5.76
C ASN A 28 -4.20 12.70 -7.07
N ASP A 29 -5.02 12.88 -8.10
CA ASP A 29 -4.76 12.29 -9.41
C ASP A 29 -3.34 12.63 -9.89
N THR A 30 -2.65 11.63 -10.41
CA THR A 30 -1.25 11.75 -10.86
C THR A 30 -1.10 10.91 -12.12
N PRO A 31 -0.71 11.52 -13.26
CA PRO A 31 -0.40 10.78 -14.48
C PRO A 31 0.70 9.74 -14.23
N LEU A 32 0.62 8.57 -14.88
CA LEU A 32 1.61 7.50 -14.68
C LEU A 32 3.02 7.93 -15.08
N ALA A 33 3.16 8.79 -16.10
CA ALA A 33 4.43 9.35 -16.52
C ALA A 33 5.11 10.24 -15.46
N SER A 34 4.34 10.73 -14.48
CA SER A 34 4.84 11.55 -13.36
C SER A 34 4.87 10.78 -12.03
N ALA A 35 4.52 9.50 -12.03
CA ALA A 35 4.56 8.64 -10.86
C ALA A 35 5.91 7.91 -10.79
N TYR A 36 6.37 7.64 -9.58
CA TYR A 36 7.52 6.77 -9.38
C TYR A 36 7.13 5.33 -9.63
N ARG A 37 7.86 4.64 -10.51
CA ARG A 37 7.71 3.21 -10.74
C ARG A 37 8.60 2.43 -9.79
N LEU A 38 8.01 1.46 -9.10
CA LEU A 38 8.68 0.47 -8.26
C LEU A 38 8.44 -0.90 -8.88
N ASP A 39 9.51 -1.58 -9.29
CA ASP A 39 9.43 -2.93 -9.85
C ASP A 39 9.85 -3.94 -8.78
N PHE A 40 8.87 -4.61 -8.19
CA PHE A 40 9.10 -5.64 -7.19
C PHE A 40 9.27 -7.02 -7.82
N ASP A 41 10.29 -7.73 -7.39
CA ASP A 41 10.43 -9.17 -7.53
C ASP A 41 9.57 -9.88 -6.50
N TYR A 42 8.43 -10.43 -6.94
CA TYR A 42 7.57 -11.29 -6.14
C TYR A 42 8.06 -12.74 -6.23
N ARG A 43 8.22 -13.38 -5.06
CA ARG A 43 8.58 -14.80 -4.95
C ARG A 43 7.81 -15.47 -3.83
N VAL A 44 7.26 -16.66 -4.10
CA VAL A 44 6.80 -17.59 -3.07
C VAL A 44 8.03 -18.36 -2.57
N VAL A 45 8.42 -18.11 -1.31
CA VAL A 45 9.61 -18.73 -0.71
C VAL A 45 9.27 -20.06 -0.05
N SER A 46 8.08 -20.16 0.54
CA SER A 46 7.55 -21.41 1.10
C SER A 46 6.05 -21.50 0.83
N ARG A 47 5.59 -22.70 0.49
CA ARG A 47 4.17 -23.06 0.34
C ARG A 47 3.96 -24.47 0.89
N ALA A 48 3.59 -24.54 2.16
CA ALA A 48 3.22 -25.76 2.87
C ALA A 48 1.77 -25.62 3.38
N ASP A 49 1.20 -26.72 3.89
CA ASP A 49 -0.18 -26.75 4.39
C ASP A 49 -0.36 -25.87 5.64
N ASP A 50 0.71 -25.69 6.42
CA ASP A 50 0.73 -24.92 7.66
C ASP A 50 1.51 -23.60 7.55
N TYR A 51 2.11 -23.29 6.40
CA TYR A 51 2.92 -22.08 6.27
C TYR A 51 3.06 -21.59 4.83
N LEU A 52 2.75 -20.32 4.61
CA LEU A 52 3.03 -19.60 3.36
C LEU A 52 3.95 -18.43 3.65
N GLN A 53 5.04 -18.31 2.88
CA GLN A 53 5.89 -17.12 2.89
C GLN A 53 6.04 -16.56 1.48
N ILE A 54 5.73 -15.27 1.36
CA ILE A 54 5.89 -14.49 0.14
C ILE A 54 6.86 -13.35 0.43
N VAL A 55 7.80 -13.13 -0.47
CA VAL A 55 8.77 -12.04 -0.40
C VAL A 55 8.69 -11.18 -1.65
N LEU A 56 8.58 -9.87 -1.46
CA LEU A 56 8.72 -8.87 -2.50
C LEU A 56 10.00 -8.08 -2.28
N THR A 57 10.85 -7.96 -3.28
CA THR A 57 12.06 -7.12 -3.21
C THR A 57 12.14 -6.09 -4.33
N CYS A 58 12.59 -4.87 -4.04
CA CYS A 58 12.85 -3.86 -5.06
C CYS A 58 14.14 -3.10 -4.71
N GLY A 59 15.11 -3.10 -5.62
CA GLY A 59 16.44 -2.54 -5.35
C GLY A 59 16.45 -1.02 -5.15
N ASN A 60 15.56 -0.30 -5.82
CA ASN A 60 15.55 1.16 -5.84
C ASN A 60 14.13 1.71 -5.67
N GLY A 61 13.99 2.88 -5.06
CA GLY A 61 12.72 3.58 -4.97
C GLY A 61 12.86 5.11 -4.98
N PRO A 62 11.73 5.80 -4.73
CA PRO A 62 11.67 7.26 -4.78
C PRO A 62 12.68 7.93 -3.85
N LEU A 63 13.23 9.06 -4.28
CA LEU A 63 14.02 9.94 -3.40
C LEU A 63 15.21 9.24 -2.72
N GLY A 64 15.83 8.29 -3.43
CA GLY A 64 17.05 7.60 -2.99
C GLY A 64 16.83 6.49 -1.95
N THR A 65 15.58 6.07 -1.72
CA THR A 65 15.31 4.84 -0.98
C THR A 65 15.73 3.63 -1.81
N ARG A 66 16.05 2.53 -1.14
CA ARG A 66 16.60 1.32 -1.77
C ARG A 66 16.32 0.08 -0.94
N ASP A 67 16.68 -1.08 -1.48
CA ASP A 67 16.65 -2.35 -0.76
C ASP A 67 15.29 -2.64 -0.10
N TYR A 68 14.21 -2.32 -0.81
CA TYR A 68 12.86 -2.59 -0.34
C TYR A 68 12.68 -4.09 -0.19
N ARG A 69 12.13 -4.48 0.96
CA ARG A 69 11.75 -5.85 1.25
C ARG A 69 10.40 -5.84 1.96
N ILE A 70 9.42 -6.52 1.37
CA ILE A 70 8.12 -6.79 1.99
C ILE A 70 8.01 -8.30 2.16
N VAL A 71 7.67 -8.74 3.36
CA VAL A 71 7.48 -10.15 3.69
C VAL A 71 6.05 -10.33 4.18
N LEU A 72 5.33 -11.25 3.56
CA LEU A 72 4.01 -11.68 3.99
C LEU A 72 4.07 -13.15 4.38
N GLU A 73 3.63 -13.44 5.58
CA GLU A 73 3.62 -14.78 6.16
C GLU A 73 2.22 -15.12 6.64
N LEU A 74 1.79 -16.33 6.34
CA LEU A 74 0.52 -16.88 6.78
C LEU A 74 0.76 -18.21 7.49
N THR A 75 0.13 -18.40 8.64
CA THR A 75 0.05 -19.68 9.35
C THR A 75 -1.39 -19.90 9.81
N PRO A 76 -1.94 -21.13 9.74
CA PRO A 76 -3.21 -21.41 10.36
C PRO A 76 -3.10 -21.27 11.88
N ILE A 77 -4.20 -20.86 12.49
CA ILE A 77 -4.40 -20.85 13.94
C ILE A 77 -5.75 -21.49 14.26
N GLU A 78 -6.00 -21.79 15.53
CA GLU A 78 -7.23 -22.45 15.96
C GLU A 78 -8.50 -21.73 15.50
N GLY A 79 -9.54 -22.52 15.20
CA GLY A 79 -10.86 -22.03 14.80
C GLY A 79 -11.00 -21.67 13.32
N ASN A 80 -10.31 -22.38 12.43
CA ASN A 80 -10.32 -22.12 10.98
C ASN A 80 -9.94 -20.66 10.64
N ARG A 81 -8.94 -20.14 11.36
CA ARG A 81 -8.42 -18.79 11.19
C ARG A 81 -6.99 -18.85 10.68
N THR A 82 -6.54 -17.74 10.12
CA THR A 82 -5.16 -17.58 9.65
C THR A 82 -4.56 -16.36 10.34
N PHE A 83 -3.36 -16.51 10.89
CA PHE A 83 -2.56 -15.39 11.34
C PHE A 83 -1.75 -14.86 10.16
N LEU A 84 -1.91 -13.56 9.87
CA LEU A 84 -1.16 -12.85 8.83
C LEU A 84 -0.13 -11.95 9.49
N HIS A 85 1.13 -12.16 9.15
CA HIS A 85 2.22 -11.25 9.49
C HIS A 85 2.68 -10.52 8.22
N LEU A 86 2.80 -9.19 8.32
CA LEU A 86 3.30 -8.33 7.26
C LEU A 86 4.44 -7.48 7.81
N ALA A 87 5.65 -7.72 7.30
CA ALA A 87 6.82 -6.91 7.57
C ALA A 87 7.21 -6.13 6.32
N TYR A 88 7.68 -4.89 6.49
CA TYR A 88 8.31 -4.15 5.40
C TYR A 88 9.53 -3.39 5.90
N ALA A 89 10.55 -3.30 5.04
CA ALA A 89 11.77 -2.57 5.29
C ALA A 89 12.27 -1.93 3.99
N TYR A 90 13.03 -0.85 4.13
CA TYR A 90 13.79 -0.24 3.04
C TYR A 90 14.97 0.53 3.62
N GLY A 91 16.08 0.55 2.88
CA GLY A 91 17.21 1.42 3.15
C GLY A 91 16.92 2.85 2.70
N TYR A 92 17.48 3.82 3.42
CA TYR A 92 17.43 5.24 3.04
C TYR A 92 18.77 5.90 3.34
N GLY A 93 19.29 6.64 2.36
CA GLY A 93 20.60 7.30 2.44
C GLY A 93 20.50 8.76 2.88
N THR A 94 21.62 9.49 2.82
CA THR A 94 21.67 10.92 3.18
C THR A 94 20.69 11.76 2.36
N MET A 95 20.58 11.50 1.05
CA MET A 95 19.62 12.21 0.19
C MET A 95 18.17 11.97 0.62
N SER A 96 17.82 10.73 0.98
CA SER A 96 16.49 10.41 1.51
C SER A 96 16.21 11.07 2.85
N LYS A 97 17.23 11.21 3.72
CA LYS A 97 17.10 11.94 4.99
C LYS A 97 16.79 13.41 4.73
N VAL A 98 17.50 14.06 3.81
CA VAL A 98 17.24 15.46 3.42
C VAL A 98 15.86 15.62 2.81
N ALA A 99 15.47 14.75 1.88
CA ALA A 99 14.15 14.78 1.27
C ALA A 99 13.03 14.56 2.31
N MET A 100 13.24 13.65 3.26
CA MET A 100 12.30 13.39 4.36
C MET A 100 12.21 14.59 5.31
N GLN A 101 13.32 15.24 5.64
CA GLN A 101 13.32 16.46 6.44
C GLN A 101 12.55 17.58 5.74
N ALA A 102 12.78 17.80 4.45
CA ALA A 102 12.03 18.79 3.66
C ALA A 102 10.53 18.47 3.59
N TYR A 103 10.17 17.18 3.48
CA TYR A 103 8.77 16.75 3.55
C TYR A 103 8.16 17.04 4.92
N LEU A 104 8.85 16.65 5.99
CA LEU A 104 8.42 16.84 7.38
C LEU A 104 8.44 18.30 7.81
N SER A 105 9.19 19.18 7.14
CA SER A 105 9.14 20.63 7.37
C SER A 105 8.00 21.32 6.62
N THR A 106 7.28 20.59 5.76
CA THR A 106 6.19 21.12 4.93
C THR A 106 4.91 20.31 5.10
N LEU A 107 4.55 19.51 4.10
CA LEU A 107 3.30 18.74 4.02
C LEU A 107 3.20 17.61 5.05
N GLY A 108 4.35 17.21 5.61
CA GLY A 108 4.50 16.21 6.66
C GLY A 108 4.49 16.77 8.08
N ALA A 109 4.59 18.08 8.28
CA ALA A 109 4.87 18.68 9.59
C ALA A 109 3.80 18.37 10.65
N SER A 110 2.54 18.36 10.25
CA SER A 110 1.40 18.04 11.12
C SER A 110 1.08 16.55 11.18
N LYS A 111 1.85 15.69 10.48
CA LYS A 111 1.55 14.27 10.35
C LYS A 111 2.12 13.50 11.55
N VAL A 112 1.21 12.99 12.38
CA VAL A 112 1.52 12.17 13.55
C VAL A 112 1.18 10.69 13.32
N GLY A 113 1.86 9.81 14.05
CA GLY A 113 1.59 8.38 14.17
C GLY A 113 0.53 8.08 15.23
N PHE A 114 0.55 6.84 15.72
CA PHE A 114 -0.45 6.27 16.62
C PHE A 114 0.09 6.05 18.05
N THR A 115 1.39 5.82 18.20
CA THR A 115 2.01 5.64 19.51
C THR A 115 2.05 6.96 20.27
N MET A 116 1.79 6.91 21.58
CA MET A 116 1.99 8.03 22.50
C MET A 116 3.40 7.97 23.09
N GLU A 117 4.10 9.10 23.11
CA GLU A 117 5.32 9.35 23.89
C GLU A 117 5.01 10.46 24.90
N GLY A 118 4.73 10.05 26.15
CA GLY A 118 4.14 10.96 27.14
C GLY A 118 2.73 11.37 26.75
N GLU A 119 2.50 12.67 26.62
CA GLU A 119 1.20 13.24 26.22
C GLU A 119 1.09 13.49 24.70
N ASP A 120 2.17 13.30 23.94
CA ASP A 120 2.22 13.59 22.51
C ASP A 120 2.19 12.32 21.66
N LEU A 121 1.56 12.41 20.49
CA LEU A 121 1.68 11.37 19.47
C LEU A 121 3.05 11.47 18.79
N VAL A 122 3.66 10.32 18.51
CA VAL A 122 4.93 10.26 17.79
C VAL A 122 4.82 10.95 16.43
N HIS A 123 5.84 11.72 16.08
CA HIS A 123 5.90 12.49 14.84
C HIS A 123 7.16 12.12 14.04
N GLY A 124 7.45 12.89 12.99
CA GLY A 124 8.62 12.69 12.16
C GLY A 124 8.63 11.33 11.46
N MET A 125 9.81 10.71 11.36
CA MET A 125 9.98 9.44 10.64
C MET A 125 9.16 8.31 11.25
N ARG A 126 9.14 8.19 12.58
CA ARG A 126 8.37 7.16 13.29
C ARG A 126 6.87 7.34 13.02
N GLY A 127 6.37 8.57 13.11
CA GLY A 127 4.98 8.88 12.76
C GLY A 127 4.64 8.48 11.32
N VAL A 128 5.49 8.82 10.34
CA VAL A 128 5.30 8.42 8.93
C VAL A 128 5.27 6.89 8.76
N MET A 129 6.15 6.17 9.45
CA MET A 129 6.17 4.70 9.42
C MET A 129 4.89 4.09 9.98
N GLU A 130 4.40 4.56 11.14
CA GLU A 130 3.18 4.06 11.74
C GLU A 130 1.95 4.34 10.87
N ARG A 131 1.89 5.53 10.26
CA ARG A 131 0.84 5.89 9.29
C ARG A 131 0.82 4.94 8.09
N ASN A 132 1.98 4.67 7.50
CA ASN A 132 2.08 3.76 6.36
C ASN A 132 1.69 2.33 6.74
N THR A 133 2.17 1.86 7.90
CA THR A 133 1.82 0.55 8.46
C THR A 133 0.31 0.40 8.60
N MET A 134 -0.35 1.35 9.25
CA MET A 134 -1.81 1.32 9.42
C MET A 134 -2.56 1.40 8.09
N ARG A 135 -2.08 2.18 7.12
CA ARG A 135 -2.69 2.22 5.77
C ARG A 135 -2.60 0.87 5.04
N TYR A 136 -1.49 0.15 5.19
CA TYR A 136 -1.34 -1.20 4.63
C TYR A 136 -2.24 -2.20 5.33
N TYR A 137 -2.26 -2.19 6.66
CA TYR A 137 -3.18 -3.03 7.44
C TYR A 137 -4.64 -2.83 7.00
N LEU A 138 -5.12 -1.59 6.96
CA LEU A 138 -6.49 -1.29 6.53
C LEU A 138 -6.76 -1.66 5.06
N ALA A 139 -5.74 -1.61 4.20
CA ALA A 139 -5.86 -2.04 2.81
C ALA A 139 -5.99 -3.57 2.68
N VAL A 140 -5.23 -4.32 3.48
CA VAL A 140 -5.34 -5.79 3.54
C VAL A 140 -6.72 -6.17 4.06
N GLU A 141 -7.17 -5.58 5.17
CA GLU A 141 -8.51 -5.81 5.74
C GLU A 141 -9.62 -5.54 4.74
N ALA A 142 -9.63 -4.36 4.10
CA ALA A 142 -10.63 -4.00 3.11
C ALA A 142 -10.60 -4.90 1.86
N TYR A 143 -9.41 -5.38 1.47
CA TYR A 143 -9.29 -6.32 0.37
C TYR A 143 -9.89 -7.68 0.75
N LEU A 144 -9.47 -8.27 1.87
CA LEU A 144 -9.93 -9.58 2.34
C LEU A 144 -11.43 -9.59 2.59
N ALA A 145 -11.97 -8.56 3.25
CA ALA A 145 -13.42 -8.40 3.48
C ALA A 145 -14.23 -8.30 2.18
N SER A 146 -13.62 -7.92 1.06
CA SER A 146 -14.29 -7.86 -0.25
C SER A 146 -14.26 -9.16 -1.04
N VAL A 147 -13.43 -10.15 -0.67
CA VAL A 147 -13.20 -11.36 -1.49
C VAL A 147 -14.51 -12.14 -1.72
N GLY A 148 -15.35 -12.27 -0.69
CA GLY A 148 -16.65 -12.97 -0.78
C GLY A 148 -17.77 -12.18 -1.49
N THR A 149 -17.52 -10.95 -1.93
CA THR A 149 -18.51 -10.13 -2.64
C THR A 149 -18.56 -10.46 -4.14
N PRO A 150 -19.74 -10.40 -4.80
CA PRO A 150 -19.86 -10.53 -6.25
C PRO A 150 -18.87 -9.65 -7.01
N GLN A 151 -18.38 -10.16 -8.15
CA GLN A 151 -17.24 -9.58 -8.87
C GLN A 151 -17.48 -8.12 -9.31
N ASP A 152 -18.69 -7.79 -9.74
CA ASP A 152 -19.14 -6.46 -10.14
C ASP A 152 -19.19 -5.45 -8.99
N ALA A 153 -19.50 -5.90 -7.77
CA ALA A 153 -19.56 -5.06 -6.57
C ALA A 153 -18.23 -5.03 -5.78
N ARG A 154 -17.33 -5.99 -6.00
CA ARG A 154 -16.12 -6.22 -5.21
C ARG A 154 -15.19 -5.01 -5.13
N THR A 155 -14.93 -4.35 -6.26
CA THR A 155 -14.05 -3.17 -6.33
C THR A 155 -14.67 -1.98 -5.59
N SER A 156 -15.96 -1.73 -5.81
CA SER A 156 -16.68 -0.67 -5.11
C SER A 156 -16.67 -0.89 -3.60
N LYS A 157 -16.89 -2.12 -3.13
CA LYS A 157 -16.83 -2.45 -1.70
C LYS A 157 -15.47 -2.12 -1.07
N ARG A 158 -14.37 -2.69 -1.57
CA ARG A 158 -13.03 -2.46 -0.99
C ARG A 158 -12.62 -0.99 -0.98
N LEU A 159 -13.01 -0.22 -1.99
CA LEU A 159 -12.72 1.22 -2.06
C LEU A 159 -13.44 1.97 -0.95
N ASN A 160 -14.72 1.68 -0.75
CA ASN A 160 -15.54 2.29 0.28
C ASN A 160 -15.12 1.88 1.69
N ASP A 161 -14.83 0.60 1.90
CA ASP A 161 -14.40 0.06 3.18
C ASP A 161 -13.06 0.67 3.60
N TRP A 162 -12.09 0.73 2.68
CA TRP A 162 -10.79 1.32 2.96
C TRP A 162 -10.88 2.82 3.31
N PHE A 163 -11.66 3.59 2.53
CA PHE A 163 -11.83 5.02 2.81
C PHE A 163 -12.51 5.24 4.17
N SER A 164 -13.58 4.49 4.45
CA SER A 164 -14.29 4.57 5.74
C SER A 164 -13.37 4.20 6.90
N ALA A 165 -12.54 3.17 6.75
CA ALA A 165 -11.65 2.71 7.79
C ALA A 165 -10.57 3.74 8.13
N GLN A 166 -9.93 4.36 7.13
CA GLN A 166 -8.93 5.40 7.40
C GLN A 166 -9.54 6.68 7.99
N SER A 167 -10.79 7.01 7.60
CA SER A 167 -11.53 8.14 8.17
C SER A 167 -11.86 8.01 9.66
N ARG A 168 -11.76 6.81 10.26
CA ARG A 168 -11.87 6.61 11.72
C ARG A 168 -10.69 7.21 12.49
N TYR A 169 -9.58 7.51 11.81
CA TYR A 169 -8.35 8.06 12.39
C TYR A 169 -8.01 9.41 11.75
N PRO A 170 -8.87 10.44 11.88
CA PRO A 170 -8.68 11.70 11.16
C PRO A 170 -7.37 12.41 11.53
N ARG A 171 -6.93 12.31 12.79
CA ARG A 171 -5.66 12.90 13.26
C ARG A 171 -4.44 12.21 12.64
N GLN A 172 -4.45 10.88 12.60
CA GLN A 172 -3.30 10.07 12.17
C GLN A 172 -3.32 9.72 10.69
N LEU A 173 -4.47 9.65 10.01
CA LEU A 173 -4.54 9.20 8.61
C LEU A 173 -5.20 10.21 7.69
N GLY A 174 -5.83 11.25 8.24
CA GLY A 174 -6.53 12.29 7.50
C GLY A 174 -5.69 12.87 6.37
N GLU A 175 -6.32 12.93 5.21
CA GLU A 175 -5.83 13.61 4.02
C GLU A 175 -6.90 14.59 3.54
N ASP A 176 -6.44 15.73 3.06
CA ASP A 176 -7.27 16.69 2.33
C ASP A 176 -7.58 16.14 0.93
N VAL A 177 -8.50 15.16 0.90
CA VAL A 177 -9.12 14.49 -0.26
C VAL A 177 -10.49 14.01 0.19
N SER A 178 -11.57 14.49 -0.42
CA SER A 178 -12.93 14.05 -0.10
C SER A 178 -13.18 12.61 -0.55
N ARG A 179 -14.23 11.98 0.00
CA ARG A 179 -14.66 10.63 -0.41
C ARG A 179 -14.99 10.57 -1.90
N ALA A 180 -15.70 11.59 -2.42
CA ALA A 180 -16.09 11.63 -3.82
C ALA A 180 -14.86 11.71 -4.74
N GLU A 181 -13.89 12.58 -4.42
CA GLU A 181 -12.64 12.71 -5.17
C GLU A 181 -11.83 11.42 -5.14
N TYR A 182 -11.70 10.79 -3.98
CA TYR A 182 -11.02 9.50 -3.84
C TYR A 182 -11.66 8.42 -4.71
N LEU A 183 -12.99 8.24 -4.62
CA LEU A 183 -13.69 7.20 -5.37
C LEU A 183 -13.60 7.44 -6.88
N ALA A 184 -13.79 8.68 -7.34
CA ALA A 184 -13.70 9.04 -8.75
C ALA A 184 -12.28 8.78 -9.30
N MET A 185 -11.24 9.15 -8.55
CA MET A 185 -9.84 8.86 -8.91
C MET A 185 -9.61 7.35 -9.00
N LYS A 186 -10.00 6.58 -7.98
CA LYS A 186 -9.74 5.13 -7.95
C LYS A 186 -10.51 4.38 -9.03
N GLN A 187 -11.73 4.78 -9.36
CA GLN A 187 -12.48 4.18 -10.48
C GLN A 187 -11.72 4.33 -11.80
N LYS A 188 -11.15 5.52 -12.09
CA LYS A 188 -10.31 5.74 -13.28
C LYS A 188 -9.03 4.90 -13.27
N GLU A 189 -8.40 4.71 -12.10
CA GLU A 189 -7.22 3.85 -11.96
C GLU A 189 -7.55 2.36 -12.22
N TYR A 190 -8.68 1.86 -11.74
CA TYR A 190 -9.12 0.48 -11.98
C TYR A 190 -9.57 0.24 -13.43
N ALA A 191 -10.27 1.20 -14.05
CA ALA A 191 -10.67 1.12 -15.46
C ALA A 191 -9.45 0.90 -16.37
N ARG A 192 -8.34 1.62 -16.11
CA ARG A 192 -7.08 1.43 -16.84
C ARG A 192 -6.51 0.01 -16.73
N VAL A 193 -6.55 -0.59 -15.53
CA VAL A 193 -6.08 -1.99 -15.33
C VAL A 193 -6.97 -2.97 -16.07
N ALA A 194 -8.29 -2.77 -16.05
CA ALA A 194 -9.23 -3.65 -16.74
C ALA A 194 -9.01 -3.62 -18.26
N SER A 195 -8.83 -2.44 -18.85
CA SER A 195 -8.53 -2.29 -20.28
C SER A 195 -7.22 -2.95 -20.69
N ALA A 196 -6.15 -2.81 -19.89
CA ALA A 196 -4.87 -3.43 -20.17
C ALA A 196 -4.95 -4.97 -20.16
N ARG A 197 -5.67 -5.56 -19.19
CA ARG A 197 -5.86 -7.02 -19.12
C ARG A 197 -6.64 -7.59 -20.30
N LEU A 198 -7.60 -6.84 -20.84
CA LEU A 198 -8.33 -7.24 -22.04
C LEU A 198 -7.40 -7.24 -23.26
N ALA A 199 -6.52 -6.25 -23.37
CA ALA A 199 -5.55 -6.16 -24.47
C ALA A 199 -4.46 -7.25 -24.42
N ASP A 200 -3.97 -7.62 -23.22
CA ASP A 200 -2.95 -8.67 -23.05
C ASP A 200 -3.51 -10.10 -23.19
N GLY A 201 -4.83 -10.26 -23.16
CA GLY A 201 -5.53 -11.54 -23.34
C GLY A 201 -6.17 -11.73 -24.71
N SER A 202 -5.89 -10.85 -25.68
CA SER A 202 -6.36 -10.87 -27.07
C SER A 202 -5.28 -11.35 -28.03
#